data_AF-M9LYA4-F1
#
_entry.id   AF-M9LYA4-F1
#
_cell.length_a   1.000
_cell.length_b   1.000
_cell.length_c   1.000
_cell.angle_alpha   90.00
_cell.angle_beta   90.00
_cell.angle_gamma   90.00
#
_symmetry.space_group_name_H-M   'P 1'
#
loop_
_entity.id
_entity.type
_entity.pdbx_description
1 polymer ?
#
loop_
_entity_poly.entity_id
_entity_poly.type
_entity_poly.pdbx_seq_one_letter_code
_entity_poly.pdbx_strand_id
1 'polypeptide(L)'
;MSEKSWVADMAPKDGESQASTEASLTAETDHDDESASSSGKDTAGQENEQESVKTEAIAPPKPSVRFWWEIFHGAEAGFSVEYLLDHSVRWSKNPYETVLRPQDTESSKEELELEDKIDIIGQIAAVFKQACPEAANQQPHVYFKGNHVCVELGIPAFLEALWRANICFKGKRLEIISKGLKGGDFRVFKVSGLQAGKLRDCKKTLKSCDWIFVVACVYEVDSLGGGPIFSGDLIVFTTGNMYELWGRQCFHANRSA
;
A
#
# COMPACT_ATOMS: atom_id res chain seq x y z
N MET A 1 51.99 36.33 6.01
CA MET A 1 52.20 34.88 5.75
C MET A 1 51.02 34.38 4.93
N SER A 2 51.35 33.50 4.00
CA SER A 2 50.70 33.05 2.76
C SER A 2 49.17 32.95 2.62
N GLU A 3 48.78 33.24 1.37
CA GLU A 3 47.55 32.93 0.63
C GLU A 3 47.26 31.43 0.46
N LYS A 4 45.99 31.11 0.15
CA LYS A 4 45.49 30.17 -0.90
C LYS A 4 43.96 30.13 -0.80
N SER A 5 43.16 30.71 -1.70
CA SER A 5 42.96 30.42 -3.13
C SER A 5 42.61 28.95 -3.40
N TRP A 6 41.33 28.70 -3.70
CA TRP A 6 40.86 27.53 -4.44
C TRP A 6 39.77 27.95 -5.41
N VAL A 7 40.16 28.08 -6.67
CA VAL A 7 39.30 27.89 -7.84
C VAL A 7 39.93 26.76 -8.63
N ALA A 8 39.14 25.76 -9.01
CA ALA A 8 39.36 24.97 -10.21
C ALA A 8 38.03 24.37 -10.68
N ASP A 9 37.56 24.89 -11.82
CA ASP A 9 36.69 24.23 -12.80
C ASP A 9 37.22 22.85 -13.19
N MET A 10 36.31 21.97 -13.66
CA MET A 10 36.45 21.18 -14.90
C MET A 10 35.22 20.23 -15.04
N ALA A 11 34.31 20.57 -15.96
CA ALA A 11 33.63 19.60 -16.84
C ALA A 11 34.46 19.49 -18.15
N PRO A 12 34.19 18.62 -19.15
CA PRO A 12 33.04 17.71 -19.38
C PRO A 12 33.41 16.29 -19.90
N LYS A 13 32.43 15.42 -20.18
CA LYS A 13 32.20 14.81 -21.52
C LYS A 13 31.12 13.71 -21.56
N ASP A 14 30.26 13.85 -22.56
CA ASP A 14 29.36 12.86 -23.17
C ASP A 14 30.11 11.75 -23.94
N GLY A 15 29.36 10.69 -24.30
CA GLY A 15 29.70 9.72 -25.37
C GLY A 15 29.59 8.26 -24.90
N GLU A 16 28.44 7.61 -25.07
CA GLU A 16 28.03 6.80 -26.23
C GLU A 16 28.54 5.33 -26.24
N SER A 17 27.56 4.42 -26.25
CA SER A 17 27.41 3.30 -27.20
C SER A 17 28.05 1.91 -26.97
N GLN A 18 27.17 0.94 -27.27
CA GLN A 18 27.37 -0.41 -27.85
C GLN A 18 27.77 -1.54 -26.89
N ALA A 19 26.86 -2.49 -26.65
CA ALA A 19 26.45 -3.62 -27.50
C ALA A 19 27.49 -4.74 -27.52
N SER A 20 27.11 -5.90 -26.97
CA SER A 20 27.82 -7.15 -27.18
C SER A 20 26.78 -8.17 -27.63
N THR A 21 26.82 -8.43 -28.93
CA THR A 21 26.21 -9.57 -29.62
C THR A 21 27.30 -10.60 -29.78
N GLU A 22 27.00 -11.86 -29.48
CA GLU A 22 27.60 -13.07 -30.05
C GLU A 22 26.79 -14.25 -29.45
N ALA A 23 26.50 -15.38 -30.09
CA ALA A 23 26.39 -15.89 -31.44
C ALA A 23 26.24 -17.42 -31.28
N SER A 24 25.75 -18.10 -32.32
CA SER A 24 25.83 -19.56 -32.57
C SER A 24 24.77 -20.46 -31.92
N LEU A 25 24.21 -21.49 -32.57
CA LEU A 25 24.33 -22.03 -33.94
C LEU A 25 23.14 -23.00 -34.17
N THR A 26 22.59 -22.96 -35.39
CA THR A 26 21.94 -24.00 -36.23
C THR A 26 21.60 -25.39 -35.66
N ALA A 27 20.41 -25.91 -36.00
CA ALA A 27 20.26 -27.01 -36.99
C ALA A 27 18.76 -27.36 -37.22
N GLU A 28 18.36 -27.34 -38.49
CA GLU A 28 17.14 -27.95 -39.01
C GLU A 28 17.40 -29.44 -39.28
N THR A 29 16.39 -30.30 -39.12
CA THR A 29 16.26 -31.50 -39.97
C THR A 29 14.79 -31.92 -40.02
N ASP A 30 14.23 -31.82 -41.22
CA ASP A 30 12.99 -32.47 -41.66
C ASP A 30 13.20 -33.98 -41.78
N HIS A 31 12.15 -34.77 -41.52
CA HIS A 31 11.93 -36.03 -42.21
C HIS A 31 10.43 -36.41 -42.13
N ASP A 32 9.77 -36.31 -43.27
CA ASP A 32 8.55 -37.03 -43.60
C ASP A 32 8.87 -38.50 -43.92
N ASP A 33 7.98 -39.42 -43.56
CA ASP A 33 7.63 -40.56 -44.43
C ASP A 33 6.33 -41.23 -43.93
N GLU A 34 5.27 -41.09 -44.72
CA GLU A 34 4.09 -41.95 -44.73
C GLU A 34 4.42 -43.27 -45.46
N SER A 35 3.88 -44.41 -44.99
CA SER A 35 3.33 -45.45 -45.87
C SER A 35 2.56 -46.55 -45.13
N ALA A 36 1.55 -47.06 -45.84
CA ALA A 36 0.40 -47.82 -45.37
C ALA A 36 0.57 -49.36 -45.33
N SER A 37 -0.38 -50.04 -44.66
CA SER A 37 -1.31 -51.02 -45.29
C SER A 37 -1.49 -52.40 -44.61
N SER A 38 -2.77 -52.74 -44.43
CA SER A 38 -3.45 -54.06 -44.59
C SER A 38 -3.51 -55.13 -43.49
N SER A 39 -4.75 -55.31 -43.00
CA SER A 39 -5.60 -56.51 -42.90
C SER A 39 -5.13 -57.81 -42.21
N GLY A 40 -5.96 -58.31 -41.29
CA GLY A 40 -6.04 -59.72 -40.90
C GLY A 40 -6.89 -59.93 -39.65
N LYS A 41 -7.82 -60.88 -39.68
CA LYS A 41 -9.00 -61.02 -38.82
C LYS A 41 -8.92 -62.29 -37.95
N ASP A 42 -9.37 -62.17 -36.68
CA ASP A 42 -9.88 -63.15 -35.67
C ASP A 42 -9.14 -64.51 -35.48
N THR A 43 -8.80 -65.01 -34.29
CA THR A 43 -9.70 -65.41 -33.17
C THR A 43 -8.91 -65.92 -31.94
N ALA A 44 -9.56 -65.83 -30.76
CA ALA A 44 -9.47 -66.71 -29.59
C ALA A 44 -8.27 -66.63 -28.61
N GLY A 45 -8.52 -65.90 -27.52
CA GLY A 45 -8.56 -66.49 -26.17
C GLY A 45 -7.24 -66.86 -25.51
N GLN A 46 -6.70 -65.95 -24.70
CA GLN A 46 -6.11 -66.32 -23.42
C GLN A 46 -6.16 -65.14 -22.46
N GLU A 47 -6.84 -65.39 -21.34
CA GLU A 47 -6.88 -64.56 -20.15
C GLU A 47 -5.46 -64.36 -19.64
N ASN A 48 -5.02 -63.11 -19.50
CA ASN A 48 -3.91 -62.80 -18.61
C ASN A 48 -4.13 -61.40 -18.04
N GLU A 49 -4.58 -61.40 -16.79
CA GLU A 49 -4.37 -60.40 -15.74
C GLU A 49 -4.13 -58.98 -16.24
N GLN A 50 -5.25 -58.30 -16.51
CA GLN A 50 -5.28 -56.86 -16.56
C GLN A 50 -5.02 -56.36 -15.13
N GLU A 51 -3.74 -56.18 -14.80
CA GLU A 51 -3.30 -55.45 -13.62
C GLU A 51 -3.93 -54.06 -13.74
N SER A 52 -5.08 -53.91 -13.08
CA SER A 52 -5.78 -52.66 -12.91
C SER A 52 -4.83 -51.78 -12.10
N VAL A 53 -3.94 -51.07 -12.81
CA VAL A 53 -3.27 -49.89 -12.30
C VAL A 53 -4.39 -48.97 -11.87
N LYS A 54 -4.72 -49.03 -10.58
CA LYS A 54 -5.58 -48.08 -9.91
C LYS A 54 -4.85 -46.77 -10.06
N THR A 55 -5.16 -46.05 -11.15
CA THR A 55 -4.75 -44.67 -11.32
C THR A 55 -5.50 -43.93 -10.23
N GLU A 56 -4.88 -43.85 -9.05
CA GLU A 56 -5.34 -42.91 -8.03
C GLU A 56 -5.27 -41.56 -8.72
N ALA A 57 -6.45 -41.03 -9.06
CA ALA A 57 -6.59 -39.72 -9.64
C ALA A 57 -6.00 -38.75 -8.63
N ILE A 58 -4.73 -38.37 -8.84
CA ILE A 58 -4.06 -37.35 -8.06
C ILE A 58 -4.89 -36.09 -8.30
N ALA A 59 -5.65 -35.68 -7.27
CA ALA A 59 -6.42 -34.46 -7.35
C ALA A 59 -5.44 -33.34 -7.72
N PRO A 60 -5.75 -32.53 -8.76
CA PRO A 60 -4.84 -31.46 -9.16
C PRO A 60 -4.58 -30.57 -7.94
N PRO A 61 -3.31 -30.20 -7.69
CA PRO A 61 -2.97 -29.40 -6.53
C PRO A 61 -3.79 -28.11 -6.56
N LYS A 62 -4.48 -27.83 -5.44
CA LYS A 62 -5.32 -26.64 -5.33
C LYS A 62 -4.41 -25.41 -5.46
N PRO A 63 -4.67 -24.50 -6.41
CA PRO A 63 -3.84 -23.31 -6.57
C PRO A 63 -3.95 -22.42 -5.32
N SER A 64 -2.80 -21.91 -4.88
CA SER A 64 -2.69 -20.91 -3.82
C SER A 64 -3.07 -19.54 -4.37
N VAL A 65 -3.92 -18.81 -3.64
CA VAL A 65 -4.32 -17.44 -3.98
C VAL A 65 -3.96 -16.54 -2.81
N ARG A 66 -3.21 -15.47 -3.09
CA ARG A 66 -2.82 -14.46 -2.10
C ARG A 66 -3.52 -13.15 -2.41
N PHE A 67 -4.06 -12.51 -1.36
CA PHE A 67 -4.62 -11.15 -1.44
C PHE A 67 -3.76 -10.18 -0.63
N TRP A 68 -3.64 -8.94 -1.11
CA TRP A 68 -3.05 -7.83 -0.36
C TRP A 68 -3.59 -6.48 -0.86
N TRP A 69 -3.36 -5.44 -0.07
CA TRP A 69 -3.69 -4.07 -0.45
C TRP A 69 -2.43 -3.32 -0.87
N GLU A 70 -2.53 -2.51 -1.92
CA GLU A 70 -1.42 -1.74 -2.48
C GLU A 70 -1.84 -0.31 -2.78
N ILE A 71 -0.94 0.65 -2.56
CA ILE A 71 -1.17 2.07 -2.87
C ILE A 71 -0.92 2.30 -4.37
N PHE A 72 -1.95 2.67 -5.12
CA PHE A 72 -1.85 2.98 -6.55
C PHE A 72 -1.52 4.44 -6.81
N HIS A 73 -1.94 5.33 -5.91
CA HIS A 73 -1.72 6.78 -5.99
C HIS A 73 -1.47 7.33 -4.60
N GLY A 74 -0.59 8.34 -4.48
CA GLY A 74 -0.19 8.93 -3.21
C GLY A 74 0.92 8.17 -2.49
N ALA A 75 1.51 7.15 -3.10
CA ALA A 75 2.60 6.38 -2.49
C ALA A 75 3.82 7.26 -2.13
N GLU A 76 4.09 8.28 -2.94
CA GLU A 76 5.12 9.30 -2.72
C GLU A 76 4.86 10.15 -1.47
N ALA A 77 3.62 10.19 -0.98
CA ALA A 77 3.30 10.84 0.28
C ALA A 77 3.71 10.00 1.50
N GLY A 78 4.23 8.79 1.34
CA GLY A 78 4.98 8.08 2.38
C GLY A 78 4.17 7.42 3.50
N PHE A 79 2.84 7.29 3.35
CA PHE A 79 2.01 6.56 4.32
C PHE A 79 1.90 5.08 3.96
N SER A 80 1.77 4.23 4.98
CA SER A 80 1.57 2.80 4.88
C SER A 80 0.10 2.45 4.60
N VAL A 81 -0.10 1.31 3.96
CA VAL A 81 -1.43 0.73 3.74
C VAL A 81 -2.16 0.51 5.06
N GLU A 82 -1.47 0.03 6.09
CA GLU A 82 -2.05 -0.20 7.42
C GLU A 82 -2.66 1.09 8.01
N TYR A 83 -1.90 2.20 7.93
CA TYR A 83 -2.37 3.50 8.40
C TYR A 83 -3.62 3.99 7.64
N LEU A 84 -3.64 3.79 6.32
CA LEU A 84 -4.75 4.20 5.46
C LEU A 84 -6.00 3.32 5.64
N LEU A 85 -5.82 2.02 5.89
CA LEU A 85 -6.93 1.06 6.08
C LEU A 85 -7.48 1.04 7.50
N ASP A 86 -6.79 1.64 8.46
CA ASP A 86 -7.30 1.74 9.82
C ASP A 86 -8.52 2.67 9.86
N HIS A 87 -9.69 2.09 10.12
CA HIS A 87 -10.96 2.80 10.28
C HIS A 87 -11.36 2.95 11.76
N SER A 88 -10.53 2.51 12.72
CA SER A 88 -10.83 2.61 14.15
C SER A 88 -10.78 4.06 14.65
N VAL A 89 -10.00 4.90 13.97
CA VAL A 89 -9.85 6.32 14.28
C VAL A 89 -10.26 7.14 13.06
N ARG A 90 -11.12 8.14 13.28
CA ARG A 90 -11.53 9.06 12.22
C ARG A 90 -10.35 9.91 11.72
N TRP A 91 -10.50 10.42 10.51
CA TRP A 91 -9.51 11.32 9.94
C TRP A 91 -9.68 12.76 10.42
N SER A 92 -8.56 13.48 10.58
CA SER A 92 -8.56 14.88 10.95
C SER A 92 -9.03 15.76 9.79
N LYS A 93 -9.75 16.83 10.13
CA LYS A 93 -10.11 17.88 9.19
C LYS A 93 -8.90 18.76 8.85
N ASN A 94 -7.97 18.91 9.79
CA ASN A 94 -6.77 19.70 9.59
C ASN A 94 -5.68 18.84 8.92
N PRO A 95 -4.98 19.35 7.90
CA PRO A 95 -3.89 18.63 7.26
C PRO A 95 -2.81 18.23 8.27
N TYR A 96 -2.33 17.00 8.19
CA TYR A 96 -1.24 16.48 9.03
C TYR A 96 -1.42 16.57 10.55
N GLU A 97 -2.64 16.84 11.02
CA GLU A 97 -2.92 16.98 12.44
C GLU A 97 -3.45 15.68 13.04
N THR A 98 -2.80 15.20 14.08
CA THR A 98 -3.31 14.15 14.95
C THR A 98 -3.79 14.76 16.26
N VAL A 99 -4.97 14.35 16.73
CA VAL A 99 -5.57 14.85 17.96
C VAL A 99 -5.70 13.72 18.96
N LEU A 100 -5.16 13.93 20.15
CA LEU A 100 -5.23 13.01 21.27
C LEU A 100 -6.09 13.57 22.41
N ARG A 101 -6.68 12.67 23.19
CA ARG A 101 -7.51 13.00 24.36
C ARG A 101 -7.30 11.99 25.49
N PRO A 102 -7.41 12.37 26.77
CA PRO A 102 -7.47 11.42 27.88
C PRO A 102 -8.68 10.48 27.79
N GLN A 103 -8.47 9.17 28.05
CA GLN A 103 -9.49 8.12 27.94
C GLN A 103 -10.68 8.27 28.92
N ASP A 104 -10.57 9.09 29.97
CA ASP A 104 -11.59 9.22 31.03
C ASP A 104 -12.12 10.65 31.26
N THR A 105 -11.78 11.61 30.40
CA THR A 105 -12.34 12.98 30.53
C THR A 105 -13.68 13.08 29.80
N GLU A 106 -14.77 12.86 30.55
CA GLU A 106 -16.15 13.17 30.14
C GLU A 106 -16.35 14.68 29.86
N SER A 107 -15.50 15.52 30.45
CA SER A 107 -15.55 16.97 30.35
C SER A 107 -14.49 17.49 29.39
N SER A 108 -14.89 18.06 28.26
CA SER A 108 -14.01 18.80 27.35
C SER A 108 -13.52 20.15 27.93
N LYS A 109 -13.89 20.47 29.18
CA LYS A 109 -13.63 21.75 29.84
C LYS A 109 -12.50 21.68 30.86
N GLU A 110 -12.01 20.49 31.17
CA GLU A 110 -10.87 20.34 32.08
C GLU A 110 -9.59 20.71 31.33
N GLU A 111 -8.95 21.79 31.76
CA GLU A 111 -7.69 22.24 31.15
C GLU A 111 -6.53 21.46 31.75
N LEU A 112 -5.61 21.02 30.89
CA LEU A 112 -4.37 20.38 31.33
C LEU A 112 -3.46 21.42 32.01
N GLU A 113 -2.92 21.04 33.17
CA GLU A 113 -1.92 21.82 33.90
C GLU A 113 -0.60 21.90 33.12
N LEU A 114 0.28 22.83 33.51
CA LEU A 114 1.54 23.04 32.81
C LEU A 114 2.44 21.79 32.86
N GLU A 115 2.48 21.13 34.01
CA GLU A 115 3.25 19.92 34.25
C GLU A 115 2.78 18.77 33.35
N ASP A 116 1.46 18.62 33.19
CA ASP A 116 0.86 17.63 32.29
C ASP A 116 1.24 17.92 30.84
N LYS A 117 1.17 19.19 30.43
CA LYS A 117 1.56 19.63 29.08
C LYS A 117 3.03 19.31 28.79
N ILE A 118 3.92 19.56 29.75
CA ILE A 118 5.36 19.27 29.62
C ILE A 118 5.61 17.77 29.45
N ASP A 119 4.97 16.92 30.26
CA ASP A 119 5.11 15.46 30.18
C ASP A 119 4.63 14.93 28.81
N ILE A 120 3.45 15.37 28.37
CA ILE A 120 2.86 14.98 27.09
C ILE A 120 3.75 15.42 25.91
N ILE A 121 4.23 16.67 25.91
CA ILE A 121 5.16 17.17 24.90
C ILE A 121 6.44 16.33 24.90
N GLY A 122 6.98 15.99 26.08
CA GLY A 122 8.17 15.17 26.23
C GLY A 122 8.04 13.79 25.58
N GLN A 123 6.89 13.14 25.75
CA GLN A 123 6.61 11.84 25.14
C GLN A 123 6.42 11.94 23.62
N ILE A 124 5.73 12.96 23.13
CA ILE A 124 5.59 13.23 21.68
C ILE A 124 6.98 13.49 21.07
N ALA A 125 7.82 14.27 21.75
CA ALA A 125 9.19 14.54 21.32
C ALA A 125 10.06 13.27 21.30
N ALA A 126 9.85 12.34 22.24
CA ALA A 126 10.52 11.04 22.22
C ALA A 126 10.12 10.20 20.99
N VAL A 127 8.81 10.15 20.66
CA VAL A 127 8.33 9.50 19.44
C VAL A 127 8.95 10.14 18.20
N PHE A 128 8.99 11.48 18.14
CA PHE A 128 9.61 12.21 17.03
C PHE A 128 11.08 11.86 16.85
N LYS A 129 11.89 11.89 17.93
CA LYS A 129 13.31 11.54 17.87
C LYS A 129 13.55 10.11 17.41
N GLN A 130 12.68 9.18 17.80
CA GLN A 130 12.78 7.78 17.39
C GLN A 130 12.40 7.58 15.92
N ALA A 131 11.30 8.22 15.47
CA ALA A 131 10.75 8.04 14.13
C ALA A 131 11.49 8.86 13.06
N CYS A 132 12.11 9.98 13.44
CA CYS A 132 12.68 10.96 12.54
C CYS A 132 14.07 11.44 13.01
N PRO A 133 15.06 10.54 13.17
CA PRO A 133 16.39 10.90 13.71
C PRO A 133 17.14 11.92 12.85
N GLU A 134 16.82 12.01 11.55
CA GLU A 134 17.50 12.89 10.58
C GLU A 134 16.79 14.24 10.39
N ALA A 135 15.64 14.47 11.04
CA ALA A 135 14.83 15.67 10.85
C ALA A 135 15.33 16.88 11.68
N ALA A 136 16.62 17.21 11.57
CA ALA A 136 17.33 18.12 12.47
C ALA A 136 16.76 19.56 12.57
N ASN A 137 16.02 20.02 11.55
CA ASN A 137 15.47 21.38 11.48
C ASN A 137 13.94 21.43 11.58
N GLN A 138 13.29 20.31 11.91
CA GLN A 138 11.84 20.23 12.05
C GLN A 138 11.49 19.80 13.47
N GLN A 139 10.33 20.22 13.94
CA GLN A 139 9.75 19.77 15.20
C GLN A 139 8.23 19.70 15.06
N PRO A 140 7.56 18.75 15.73
CA PRO A 140 6.10 18.73 15.75
C PRO A 140 5.57 19.98 16.44
N HIS A 141 4.56 20.60 15.84
CA HIS A 141 3.82 21.68 16.48
C HIS A 141 2.78 21.07 17.42
N VAL A 142 3.02 21.18 18.72
CA VAL A 142 2.11 20.68 19.75
C VAL A 142 1.38 21.86 20.39
N TYR A 143 0.06 21.82 20.38
CA TYR A 143 -0.77 22.83 21.01
C TYR A 143 -1.98 22.18 21.70
N PHE A 144 -2.56 22.89 22.66
CA PHE A 144 -3.63 22.37 23.51
C PHE A 144 -4.93 23.15 23.31
N LYS A 145 -6.05 22.45 23.23
CA LYS A 145 -7.39 23.04 23.11
C LYS A 145 -8.34 22.38 24.09
N GLY A 146 -8.45 22.96 25.30
CA GLY A 146 -9.08 22.31 26.45
C GLY A 146 -8.25 21.10 26.88
N ASN A 147 -8.88 19.93 26.90
CA ASN A 147 -8.22 18.64 27.17
C ASN A 147 -7.68 17.95 25.91
N HIS A 148 -7.83 18.53 24.72
CA HIS A 148 -7.28 17.96 23.49
C HIS A 148 -5.83 18.38 23.30
N VAL A 149 -5.02 17.41 22.91
CA VAL A 149 -3.62 17.59 22.49
C VAL A 149 -3.59 17.50 20.97
N CYS A 150 -3.34 18.62 20.30
CA CYS A 150 -3.20 18.65 18.86
C CYS A 150 -1.73 18.61 18.48
N VAL A 151 -1.37 17.71 17.56
CA VAL A 151 -0.01 17.49 17.10
C VAL A 151 0.02 17.57 15.58
N GLU A 152 0.74 18.55 15.04
CA GLU A 152 0.84 18.80 13.61
C GLU A 152 2.28 18.65 13.14
N LEU A 153 2.50 17.79 12.14
CA LEU A 153 3.78 17.69 11.43
C LEU A 153 3.61 17.02 10.07
N GLY A 154 4.15 17.65 9.02
CA GLY A 154 4.12 17.13 7.65
C GLY A 154 5.02 15.92 7.36
N ILE A 155 5.41 15.13 8.37
CA ILE A 155 6.24 13.94 8.22
C ILE A 155 5.37 12.67 8.44
N PRO A 156 5.06 11.90 7.39
CA PRO A 156 4.23 10.69 7.47
C PRO A 156 4.73 9.66 8.48
N ALA A 157 6.05 9.38 8.46
CA ALA A 157 6.68 8.43 9.38
C ALA A 157 6.45 8.80 10.86
N PHE A 158 6.46 10.09 11.18
CA PHE A 158 6.16 10.57 12.53
C PHE A 158 4.68 10.39 12.88
N LEU A 159 3.75 10.78 11.99
CA LEU A 159 2.32 10.64 12.24
C LEU A 159 1.92 9.17 12.43
N GLU A 160 2.54 8.28 11.67
CA GLU A 160 2.38 6.84 11.82
C GLU A 160 2.98 6.29 13.11
N ALA A 161 4.16 6.76 13.50
CA ALA A 161 4.77 6.38 14.76
C ALA A 161 3.93 6.87 15.94
N LEU A 162 3.42 8.09 15.87
CA LEU A 162 2.50 8.66 16.86
C LEU A 162 1.20 7.87 16.94
N TRP A 163 0.66 7.43 15.80
CA TRP A 163 -0.53 6.58 15.75
C TRP A 163 -0.35 5.23 16.44
N ARG A 164 0.83 4.62 16.30
CA ARG A 164 1.18 3.37 16.99
C ARG A 164 1.63 3.59 18.43
N ALA A 165 1.93 4.82 18.83
CA ALA A 165 2.48 5.12 20.14
C ALA A 165 1.43 5.01 21.25
N ASN A 166 1.90 4.58 22.43
CA ASN A 166 1.14 4.62 23.67
C ASN A 166 1.58 5.84 24.49
N ILE A 167 1.05 7.02 24.15
CA ILE A 167 1.31 8.22 24.95
C ILE A 167 0.44 8.16 26.21
N CYS A 168 1.04 8.43 27.36
CA CYS A 168 0.38 8.39 28.66
C CYS A 168 0.54 9.73 29.38
N PHE A 169 -0.35 10.07 30.30
CA PHE A 169 -0.11 11.11 31.32
C PHE A 169 -0.74 10.65 32.62
N LYS A 170 -0.05 10.86 33.76
CA LYS A 170 -0.52 10.40 35.08
C LYS A 170 -0.94 8.91 35.09
N GLY A 171 -0.24 8.07 34.31
CA GLY A 171 -0.54 6.64 34.17
C GLY A 171 -1.76 6.29 33.31
N LYS A 172 -2.46 7.28 32.74
CA LYS A 172 -3.60 7.10 31.83
C LYS A 172 -3.17 7.26 30.38
N ARG A 173 -3.66 6.38 29.50
CA ARG A 173 -3.38 6.47 28.06
C ARG A 173 -4.15 7.63 27.42
N LEU A 174 -3.49 8.34 26.53
CA LEU A 174 -4.14 9.24 25.58
C LEU A 174 -4.66 8.41 24.40
N GLU A 175 -5.95 8.50 24.13
CA GLU A 175 -6.58 7.96 22.93
C GLU A 175 -6.42 8.92 21.76
N ILE A 176 -6.26 8.38 20.56
CA ILE A 176 -6.28 9.18 19.34
C ILE A 176 -7.73 9.30 18.88
N ILE A 177 -8.26 10.52 18.91
CA ILE A 177 -9.64 10.79 18.48
C ILE A 177 -9.72 11.23 17.02
N SER A 178 -8.61 11.66 16.43
CA SER A 178 -8.49 11.82 14.98
C SER A 178 -7.03 11.77 14.54
N LYS A 179 -6.75 11.20 13.37
CA LYS A 179 -5.39 11.07 12.83
C LYS A 179 -5.17 11.90 11.57
N GLY A 180 -3.95 12.40 11.39
CA GLY A 180 -3.60 13.34 10.33
C GLY A 180 -3.32 12.67 8.97
N LEU A 181 -3.70 13.35 7.89
CA LEU A 181 -3.31 12.96 6.53
C LEU A 181 -2.97 14.21 5.72
N LYS A 182 -2.21 14.05 4.64
CA LYS A 182 -1.97 15.10 3.66
C LYS A 182 -3.30 15.63 3.11
N GLY A 183 -3.46 16.95 3.07
CA GLY A 183 -4.60 17.64 2.47
C GLY A 183 -5.71 18.05 3.44
N GLY A 184 -5.95 17.29 4.52
CA GLY A 184 -7.08 17.55 5.43
C GLY A 184 -8.45 17.39 4.75
N ASP A 185 -9.51 17.50 5.54
CA ASP A 185 -10.94 17.51 5.14
C ASP A 185 -11.33 16.58 3.97
N PHE A 186 -10.79 15.36 3.98
CA PHE A 186 -11.01 14.42 2.90
C PHE A 186 -12.17 13.47 3.19
N ARG A 187 -12.72 12.95 2.11
CA ARG A 187 -13.73 11.91 2.09
C ARG A 187 -13.07 10.60 1.72
N VAL A 188 -13.48 9.54 2.41
CA VAL A 188 -13.01 8.18 2.16
C VAL A 188 -14.16 7.39 1.57
N PHE A 189 -13.95 6.82 0.39
CA PHE A 189 -14.93 6.01 -0.30
C PHE A 189 -14.42 4.59 -0.46
N LYS A 190 -15.22 3.62 -0.03
CA LYS A 190 -15.02 2.22 -0.42
C LYS A 190 -15.80 1.97 -1.70
N VAL A 191 -15.10 1.52 -2.73
CA VAL A 191 -15.66 1.19 -4.04
C VAL A 191 -15.42 -0.29 -4.27
N SER A 192 -16.50 -1.01 -4.59
CA SER A 192 -16.49 -2.45 -4.79
C SER A 192 -17.21 -2.84 -6.07
N GLY A 193 -16.86 -4.01 -6.60
CA GLY A 193 -17.51 -4.57 -7.79
C GLY A 193 -17.08 -3.94 -9.11
N LEU A 194 -15.90 -3.31 -9.14
CA LEU A 194 -15.30 -2.84 -10.39
C LEU A 194 -14.78 -4.02 -11.21
N GLN A 195 -14.65 -3.82 -12.52
CA GLN A 195 -14.10 -4.86 -13.38
C GLN A 195 -12.64 -5.16 -13.00
N ALA A 196 -12.39 -6.41 -12.61
CA ALA A 196 -11.05 -6.91 -12.35
C ALA A 196 -10.20 -6.88 -13.62
N GLY A 197 -8.90 -6.64 -13.47
CA GLY A 197 -7.99 -6.48 -14.60
C GLY A 197 -6.54 -6.51 -14.18
N LYS A 198 -5.63 -6.49 -15.16
CA LYS A 198 -4.20 -6.46 -14.87
C LYS A 198 -3.85 -5.22 -14.06
N LEU A 199 -3.12 -5.41 -12.96
CA LEU A 199 -2.71 -4.34 -12.05
C LEU A 199 -2.09 -3.14 -12.80
N ARG A 200 -1.22 -3.43 -13.78
CA ARG A 200 -0.53 -2.41 -14.59
C ARG A 200 -1.50 -1.51 -15.36
N ASP A 201 -2.58 -2.06 -15.88
CA ASP A 201 -3.53 -1.31 -16.71
C ASP A 201 -4.42 -0.43 -15.83
N CYS A 202 -4.87 -0.95 -14.69
CA CYS A 202 -5.60 -0.17 -13.68
C CYS A 202 -4.79 1.05 -13.19
N LYS A 203 -3.48 0.87 -12.92
CA LYS A 203 -2.58 1.97 -12.53
C LYS A 203 -2.48 3.07 -13.59
N LYS A 204 -2.67 2.78 -14.87
CA LYS A 204 -2.66 3.81 -15.92
C LYS A 204 -3.95 4.62 -15.93
N THR A 205 -5.09 3.96 -15.80
CA THR A 205 -6.42 4.61 -15.83
C THR A 205 -6.60 5.61 -14.70
N LEU A 206 -6.10 5.28 -13.51
CA LEU A 206 -6.29 6.07 -12.29
C LEU A 206 -5.34 7.27 -12.14
N LYS A 207 -4.43 7.50 -13.11
CA LYS A 207 -3.52 8.67 -13.09
C LYS A 207 -4.17 9.99 -13.47
N SER A 208 -5.40 9.96 -13.97
CA SER A 208 -6.03 11.08 -14.69
C SER A 208 -6.83 12.06 -13.80
N CYS A 209 -6.77 11.93 -12.47
CA CYS A 209 -7.67 12.63 -11.57
C CYS A 209 -6.97 13.09 -10.28
N ASP A 210 -7.53 14.12 -9.63
CA ASP A 210 -7.00 14.72 -8.39
C ASP A 210 -7.34 13.89 -7.14
N TRP A 211 -6.68 12.75 -6.97
CA TRP A 211 -6.89 11.84 -5.83
C TRP A 211 -5.79 12.13 -4.80
N ILE A 212 -6.08 11.99 -3.51
CA ILE A 212 -5.03 12.10 -2.49
C ILE A 212 -4.35 10.75 -2.34
N PHE A 213 -5.14 9.70 -2.15
CA PHE A 213 -4.68 8.31 -2.14
C PHE A 213 -5.66 7.40 -2.85
N VAL A 214 -5.14 6.37 -3.50
CA VAL A 214 -5.90 5.19 -3.93
C VAL A 214 -5.24 3.97 -3.34
N VAL A 215 -5.98 3.19 -2.56
CA VAL A 215 -5.53 1.87 -2.07
C VAL A 215 -6.40 0.82 -2.72
N ALA A 216 -5.81 -0.18 -3.36
CA ALA A 216 -6.55 -1.18 -4.11
C ALA A 216 -6.22 -2.58 -3.63
N CYS A 217 -7.24 -3.44 -3.62
CA CYS A 217 -7.09 -4.84 -3.29
C CYS A 217 -6.62 -5.60 -4.53
N VAL A 218 -5.54 -6.34 -4.38
CA VAL A 218 -4.84 -7.07 -5.42
C VAL A 218 -4.80 -8.53 -5.00
N TYR A 219 -4.83 -9.43 -5.98
CA TYR A 219 -4.58 -10.83 -5.75
C TYR A 219 -3.64 -11.41 -6.80
N GLU A 220 -2.98 -12.50 -6.45
CA GLU A 220 -2.16 -13.29 -7.35
C GLU A 220 -2.38 -14.77 -7.09
N VAL A 221 -2.33 -15.56 -8.16
CA VAL A 221 -2.42 -17.01 -8.10
C VAL A 221 -1.04 -17.55 -8.45
N ASP A 222 -0.33 -18.06 -7.45
CA ASP A 222 1.11 -18.38 -7.54
C ASP A 222 1.45 -19.31 -8.72
N SER A 223 0.52 -20.20 -9.09
CA SER A 223 0.71 -21.21 -10.12
C SER A 223 0.42 -20.75 -11.55
N LEU A 224 -0.11 -19.54 -11.78
CA LEU A 224 -0.63 -19.13 -13.09
C LEU A 224 0.29 -18.21 -13.90
N GLY A 225 1.43 -17.76 -13.33
CA GLY A 225 2.47 -17.01 -14.06
C GLY A 225 2.03 -15.68 -14.69
N GLY A 226 0.83 -15.18 -14.37
CA GLY A 226 0.22 -13.99 -14.96
C GLY A 226 0.46 -12.68 -14.20
N GLY A 227 1.09 -12.76 -13.02
CA GLY A 227 1.31 -11.61 -12.14
C GLY A 227 0.05 -11.16 -11.39
N PRO A 228 0.16 -10.06 -10.63
CA PRO A 228 -0.93 -9.53 -9.82
C PRO A 228 -2.10 -8.96 -10.64
N ILE A 229 -3.31 -9.23 -10.15
CA ILE A 229 -4.58 -8.79 -10.71
C ILE A 229 -5.29 -7.89 -9.71
N PHE A 230 -5.79 -6.76 -10.20
CA PHE A 230 -6.71 -5.91 -9.45
C PHE A 230 -8.04 -6.65 -9.26
N SER A 231 -8.49 -6.76 -8.01
CA SER A 231 -9.67 -7.54 -7.64
C SER A 231 -11.01 -6.88 -7.99
N GLY A 232 -11.04 -5.57 -8.23
CA GLY A 232 -12.28 -4.80 -8.35
C GLY A 232 -12.63 -3.96 -7.11
N ASP A 233 -11.85 -4.07 -6.03
CA ASP A 233 -12.08 -3.34 -4.77
C ASP A 233 -11.00 -2.28 -4.51
N LEU A 234 -11.43 -1.06 -4.18
CA LEU A 234 -10.55 0.05 -3.85
C LEU A 234 -11.09 0.96 -2.74
N ILE A 235 -10.18 1.69 -2.11
CA ILE A 235 -10.45 2.77 -1.17
C ILE A 235 -9.85 4.07 -1.73
N VAL A 236 -10.69 5.09 -1.83
CA VAL A 236 -10.33 6.41 -2.38
C VAL A 236 -10.32 7.45 -1.29
N PHE A 237 -9.27 8.26 -1.29
CA PHE A 237 -9.16 9.46 -0.48
C PHE A 237 -9.19 10.67 -1.41
N THR A 238 -10.15 11.57 -1.23
CA THR A 238 -10.29 12.77 -2.07
C THR A 238 -10.98 13.90 -1.30
N THR A 239 -10.70 15.14 -1.69
CA THR A 239 -11.45 16.34 -1.25
C THR A 239 -12.65 16.64 -2.15
N GLY A 240 -12.69 16.06 -3.35
CA GLY A 240 -13.75 16.25 -4.34
C GLY A 240 -14.99 15.38 -4.10
N ASN A 241 -16.10 15.74 -4.76
CA ASN A 241 -17.33 14.96 -4.72
C ASN A 241 -17.31 13.90 -5.84
N MET A 242 -17.36 12.61 -5.49
CA MET A 242 -17.15 11.52 -6.46
C MET A 242 -18.39 11.01 -7.19
N TYR A 243 -19.58 11.57 -6.94
CA TYR A 243 -20.83 11.05 -7.53
C TYR A 243 -20.87 11.09 -9.05
N GLU A 244 -20.04 11.93 -9.70
CA GLU A 244 -20.04 12.11 -11.15
C GLU A 244 -19.18 11.09 -11.92
N LEU A 245 -18.18 10.47 -11.28
CA LEU A 245 -17.19 9.64 -11.99
C LEU A 245 -17.56 8.15 -12.11
N TRP A 246 -18.30 7.56 -11.15
CA TRP A 246 -18.53 6.09 -11.11
C TRP A 246 -20.01 5.70 -10.94
N GLY A 247 -20.94 6.66 -11.02
CA GLY A 247 -22.36 6.44 -10.77
C GLY A 247 -22.67 6.10 -9.31
N ARG A 248 -23.91 6.33 -8.86
CA ARG A 248 -24.31 6.13 -7.45
C ARG A 248 -24.24 4.68 -6.97
N GLN A 249 -24.12 3.71 -7.87
CA GLN A 249 -24.23 2.28 -7.55
C GLN A 249 -22.95 1.68 -6.95
N CYS A 250 -21.79 2.35 -7.08
CA CYS A 250 -20.50 1.82 -6.64
C CYS A 250 -20.02 2.36 -5.28
N PHE A 251 -20.76 3.27 -4.64
CA PHE A 251 -20.35 3.90 -3.39
C PHE A 251 -21.17 3.41 -2.20
N HIS A 252 -20.57 2.57 -1.35
CA HIS A 252 -21.02 2.45 0.03
C HIS A 252 -20.44 3.64 0.80
N ALA A 253 -21.21 4.72 0.92
CA ALA A 253 -20.83 5.87 1.71
C ALA A 253 -20.78 5.47 3.19
N ASN A 254 -19.60 5.12 3.69
CA ASN A 254 -19.33 5.20 5.12
C ASN A 254 -19.33 6.69 5.48
N ARG A 255 -20.49 7.20 5.91
CA ARG A 255 -20.53 8.47 6.62
C ARG A 255 -19.71 8.25 7.89
N SER A 256 -18.52 8.83 7.93
CA SER A 256 -17.78 9.01 9.18
C SER A 256 -18.69 9.74 10.17
N ALA A 257 -18.94 9.09 11.31
CA ALA A 257 -19.53 9.71 12.49
C ALA A 257 -18.46 10.49 13.26
#